data_AF-A0A848B9T4-F1
#
_entry.id   AF-A0A848B9T4-F1
#
_cell.length_a   1.000
_cell.length_b   1.000
_cell.length_c   1.000
_cell.angle_alpha   90.00
_cell.angle_beta   90.00
_cell.angle_gamma   90.00
#
_symmetry.space_group_name_H-M   'P 1'
#
loop_
_entity.id
_entity.type
_entity.pdbx_description
1 polymer ?
#
loop_
_entity_poly.entity_id
_entity_poly.type
_entity_poly.pdbx_seq_one_letter_code
_entity_poly.pdbx_strand_id
1 'polypeptide(L)'
;MAITAAMVKELREKTGAGMMDCKKALTATNGDAKAAIDWLREKGISKAEKKASRIAAEGAVAAYITEDAKVGVLVEINCETDFAAGNEKFKALEAKIAKHIAATNPKDLDALNASEIDGKQVSALITDATATIGEKISLRRFVRYESAGKLASYIHMGGKIGVLVNLTGGSDELGKDVAMQIAAANPIAIDETGVPAEVVEHEKEVARKQAEEEGKPAKIIDRIVEGRIKKYYKEVCLDQQIFVKDPDKTISDILGGEKVVEFTRFQLGEGIEKKQEDFAAEVKAQMQ
;
A
#
# COMPACT_ATOMS: atom_id res chain seq x y z
N MET A 1 20.16 37.36 -21.44
CA MET A 1 19.74 36.54 -22.60
C MET A 1 18.22 36.64 -22.71
N ALA A 2 17.63 36.69 -23.90
CA ALA A 2 16.17 36.79 -24.04
C ALA A 2 15.51 35.44 -23.69
N ILE A 3 14.65 35.42 -22.67
CA ILE A 3 13.93 34.21 -22.28
C ILE A 3 12.83 33.93 -23.31
N THR A 4 12.97 32.83 -24.06
CA THR A 4 12.01 32.47 -25.11
C THR A 4 10.85 31.66 -24.54
N ALA A 5 9.69 31.69 -25.22
CA ALA A 5 8.55 30.86 -24.84
C ALA A 5 8.88 29.36 -24.87
N ALA A 6 9.77 28.92 -25.76
CA ALA A 6 10.23 27.54 -25.85
C ALA A 6 11.01 27.13 -24.58
N MET A 7 11.92 27.97 -24.09
CA MET A 7 12.67 27.70 -22.85
C MET A 7 11.73 27.58 -21.64
N VAL A 8 10.73 28.47 -21.55
CA VAL A 8 9.74 28.42 -20.47
C VAL A 8 8.90 27.14 -20.55
N LYS A 9 8.48 26.75 -21.75
CA LYS A 9 7.74 25.49 -21.98
C LYS A 9 8.57 24.28 -21.58
N GLU A 10 9.83 24.21 -22.01
CA GLU A 10 10.72 23.10 -21.70
C GLU A 10 11.00 22.98 -20.19
N LEU A 11 11.27 24.10 -19.51
CA LEU A 11 11.46 24.12 -18.06
C LEU A 11 10.17 23.69 -17.33
N ARG A 12 9.00 24.11 -17.82
CA ARG A 12 7.70 23.70 -17.28
C ARG A 12 7.46 22.20 -17.46
N GLU A 13 7.82 21.64 -18.61
CA GLU A 13 7.70 20.19 -18.86
C GLU A 13 8.64 19.40 -17.94
N LYS A 14 9.84 19.91 -17.69
CA LYS A 14 10.83 19.26 -16.82
C LYS A 14 10.52 19.36 -15.32
N THR A 15 9.90 20.44 -14.87
CA THR A 15 9.71 20.73 -13.43
C THR A 15 8.26 20.65 -12.96
N GLY A 16 7.31 20.69 -13.91
CA GLY A 16 5.89 20.86 -13.68
C GLY A 16 5.49 22.19 -13.02
N ALA A 17 6.40 23.14 -12.79
CA ALA A 17 6.09 24.43 -12.17
C ALA A 17 5.14 25.29 -13.04
N GLY A 18 4.56 26.33 -12.44
CA GLY A 18 3.69 27.27 -13.17
C GLY A 18 4.43 27.97 -14.32
N MET A 19 3.73 28.35 -15.39
CA MET A 19 4.35 29.01 -16.56
C MET A 19 5.10 30.30 -16.16
N MET A 20 4.48 31.10 -15.29
CA MET A 20 5.09 32.34 -14.77
C MET A 20 6.25 32.07 -13.82
N ASP A 21 6.19 30.98 -13.06
CA ASP A 21 7.27 30.57 -12.17
C ASP A 21 8.50 30.10 -12.96
N CYS A 22 8.30 29.33 -14.02
CA CYS A 22 9.36 28.93 -14.95
C CYS A 22 10.00 30.14 -15.62
N LYS A 23 9.18 31.12 -16.05
CA LYS A 23 9.69 32.36 -16.63
C LYS A 23 10.50 33.17 -15.61
N LYS A 24 10.02 33.28 -14.36
CA LYS A 24 10.74 33.95 -13.26
C LYS A 24 12.07 33.27 -12.96
N ALA A 25 12.08 31.93 -12.88
CA ALA A 25 13.29 31.15 -12.63
C ALA A 25 14.32 31.36 -13.74
N LEU A 26 13.93 31.19 -15.01
CA LEU A 26 14.81 31.45 -16.16
C LEU A 26 15.29 32.91 -16.20
N THR A 27 14.46 33.86 -15.79
CA THR A 27 14.88 35.27 -15.71
C THR A 27 15.93 35.46 -14.60
N ALA A 28 15.70 34.88 -13.42
CA ALA A 28 16.60 34.98 -12.27
C ALA A 28 17.95 34.28 -12.52
N THR A 29 17.98 33.27 -13.38
CA THR A 29 19.19 32.49 -13.71
C THR A 29 19.74 32.79 -15.10
N ASN A 30 19.34 33.92 -15.69
CA ASN A 30 19.82 34.39 -16.99
C ASN A 30 19.64 33.39 -18.16
N GLY A 31 18.63 32.52 -18.07
CA GLY A 31 18.31 31.51 -19.07
C GLY A 31 18.99 30.16 -18.84
N ASP A 32 19.80 30.01 -17.80
CA ASP A 32 20.38 28.73 -17.43
C ASP A 32 19.29 27.80 -16.88
N ALA A 33 18.99 26.75 -17.63
CA ALA A 33 17.95 25.78 -17.29
C ALA A 33 18.27 24.98 -16.02
N LYS A 34 19.53 24.65 -15.77
CA LYS A 34 19.92 23.83 -14.60
C LYS A 34 19.82 24.67 -13.34
N ALA A 35 20.38 25.88 -13.37
CA ALA A 35 20.23 26.83 -12.29
C ALA A 35 18.76 27.22 -12.06
N ALA A 36 17.93 27.33 -13.12
CA ALA A 36 16.50 27.64 -12.97
C ALA A 36 15.73 26.52 -12.24
N ILE A 37 16.10 25.25 -12.47
CA ILE A 37 15.54 24.11 -11.74
C ILE A 37 15.89 24.22 -10.25
N ASP A 38 17.16 24.49 -9.94
CA ASP A 38 17.62 24.62 -8.56
C ASP A 38 16.95 25.81 -7.86
N TRP A 39 16.81 26.95 -8.56
CA TRP A 39 16.08 28.11 -8.08
C TRP A 39 14.61 27.81 -7.76
N LEU A 40 13.93 27.02 -8.60
CA LEU A 40 12.55 26.61 -8.36
C LEU A 40 12.40 25.71 -7.12
N ARG A 41 13.38 24.82 -6.89
CA ARG A 41 13.44 23.96 -5.68
C ARG A 41 13.73 24.78 -4.43
N GLU A 42 14.76 25.64 -4.45
CA GLU A 42 15.10 26.51 -3.31
C GLU A 42 13.93 27.37 -2.84
N LYS A 43 13.06 27.78 -3.78
CA LYS A 43 11.90 28.61 -3.47
C LYS A 43 10.64 27.83 -3.09
N GLY A 44 10.66 26.49 -3.09
CA GLY A 44 9.46 25.70 -2.81
C GLY A 44 8.39 25.84 -3.91
N ILE A 45 8.77 26.29 -5.11
CA ILE A 45 7.83 26.68 -6.18
C ILE A 45 7.47 25.50 -7.08
N SER A 46 8.08 24.32 -6.85
CA SER A 46 7.64 23.11 -7.52
C SER A 46 6.19 22.77 -7.13
N LYS A 47 5.41 22.25 -8.07
CA LYS A 47 4.05 21.76 -7.76
C LYS A 47 4.08 20.66 -6.70
N ALA A 48 5.16 19.88 -6.65
CA ALA A 48 5.33 18.79 -5.71
C ALA A 48 5.49 19.28 -4.27
N GLU A 49 6.35 20.27 -4.01
CA GLU A 49 6.53 20.82 -2.66
C GLU A 49 5.25 21.46 -2.11
N LYS A 50 4.51 22.21 -2.95
CA LYS A 50 3.21 22.78 -2.58
C LYS A 50 2.15 21.72 -2.25
N LYS A 51 2.34 20.48 -2.69
CA LYS A 51 1.41 19.36 -2.49
C LYS A 51 1.87 18.40 -1.40
N ALA A 52 3.11 18.47 -0.94
CA ALA A 52 3.69 17.52 0.00
C ALA A 52 2.92 17.44 1.34
N SER A 53 2.28 18.53 1.78
CA SER A 53 1.47 18.56 3.01
C SER A 53 0.05 17.98 2.86
N ARG A 54 -0.40 17.67 1.64
CA ARG A 54 -1.75 17.15 1.40
C ARG A 54 -1.89 15.72 1.90
N ILE A 55 -3.13 15.31 2.18
CA ILE A 55 -3.45 13.93 2.55
C ILE A 55 -3.60 13.12 1.26
N ALA A 56 -2.83 12.04 1.14
CA ALA A 56 -2.89 11.09 0.04
C ALA A 56 -3.36 9.75 0.62
N ALA A 57 -4.68 9.55 0.68
CA ALA A 57 -5.30 8.33 1.24
C ALA A 57 -5.89 7.41 0.16
N GLU A 58 -5.86 7.84 -1.10
CA GLU A 58 -6.16 7.00 -2.27
C GLU A 58 -4.85 6.51 -2.91
N GLY A 59 -4.90 5.89 -4.09
CA GLY A 59 -3.76 5.22 -4.74
C GLY A 59 -4.05 3.78 -5.08
N ALA A 60 -3.00 2.96 -5.12
CA ALA A 60 -3.10 1.53 -5.29
C ALA A 60 -1.96 0.77 -4.60
N VAL A 61 -2.27 -0.49 -4.29
CA VAL A 61 -1.30 -1.52 -3.93
C VAL A 61 -0.96 -2.31 -5.19
N ALA A 62 0.32 -2.41 -5.50
CA ALA A 62 0.84 -3.19 -6.60
C ALA A 62 1.66 -4.38 -6.11
N ALA A 63 1.59 -5.49 -6.84
CA ALA A 63 2.39 -6.68 -6.60
C ALA A 63 3.28 -6.98 -7.81
N TYR A 64 4.46 -7.53 -7.54
CA TYR A 64 5.34 -8.09 -8.56
C TYR A 64 5.98 -9.37 -8.02
N ILE A 65 6.03 -10.42 -8.84
CA ILE A 65 6.69 -11.68 -8.55
C ILE A 65 7.59 -12.02 -9.74
N THR A 66 8.81 -12.48 -9.48
CA THR A 66 9.75 -12.95 -10.51
C THR A 66 9.23 -14.20 -11.21
N GLU A 67 9.73 -14.48 -12.42
CA GLU A 67 9.24 -15.61 -13.22
C GLU A 67 9.43 -16.98 -12.54
N ASP A 68 10.46 -17.11 -11.70
CA ASP A 68 10.75 -18.31 -10.90
C ASP A 68 9.94 -18.40 -9.60
N ALA A 69 9.10 -17.39 -9.32
CA ALA A 69 8.32 -17.22 -8.10
C ALA A 69 9.12 -17.23 -6.79
N LYS A 70 10.42 -16.86 -6.84
CA LYS A 70 11.32 -16.83 -5.68
C LYS A 70 11.44 -15.47 -5.03
N VAL A 71 11.19 -14.38 -5.75
CA VAL A 71 11.19 -13.02 -5.21
C VAL A 71 9.85 -12.36 -5.49
N GLY A 72 9.25 -11.78 -4.46
CA GLY A 72 7.94 -11.15 -4.54
C GLY A 72 7.90 -9.85 -3.75
N VAL A 73 7.14 -8.89 -4.25
CA VAL A 73 7.01 -7.54 -3.70
C VAL A 73 5.54 -7.18 -3.62
N LEU A 74 5.19 -6.51 -2.53
CA LEU A 74 3.96 -5.75 -2.39
C LEU A 74 4.34 -4.30 -2.06
N VAL A 75 3.82 -3.32 -2.80
CA VAL A 75 4.10 -1.90 -2.59
C VAL A 75 2.82 -1.09 -2.62
N GLU A 76 2.68 -0.16 -1.68
CA GLU A 76 1.59 0.82 -1.66
C GLU A 76 2.13 2.19 -2.08
N ILE A 77 1.55 2.73 -3.15
CA ILE A 77 1.79 4.11 -3.59
C ILE A 77 0.47 4.85 -3.49
N ASN A 78 0.48 5.99 -2.77
CA ASN A 78 -0.72 6.78 -2.56
C ASN A 78 -0.78 8.01 -3.45
N CYS A 79 -2.01 8.44 -3.74
CA CYS A 79 -2.34 9.73 -4.33
C CYS A 79 -3.56 10.37 -3.64
N GLU A 80 -3.99 11.55 -4.11
CA GLU A 80 -5.12 12.26 -3.50
C GLU A 80 -6.46 11.64 -3.93
N THR A 81 -6.59 11.19 -5.19
CA THR A 81 -7.85 10.67 -5.76
C THR A 81 -7.71 9.30 -6.42
N ASP A 82 -8.84 8.60 -6.60
CA ASP A 82 -8.92 7.35 -7.36
C ASP A 82 -8.74 7.56 -8.88
N PHE A 83 -9.10 8.73 -9.41
CA PHE A 83 -8.83 9.11 -10.80
C PHE A 83 -7.34 9.13 -11.11
N ALA A 84 -6.52 9.68 -10.20
CA ALA A 84 -5.06 9.65 -10.34
C ALA A 84 -4.50 8.22 -10.26
N ALA A 85 -5.02 7.39 -9.35
CA ALA A 85 -4.64 5.97 -9.26
C ALA A 85 -4.98 5.19 -10.54
N GLY A 86 -6.06 5.57 -11.22
CA GLY A 86 -6.47 4.98 -12.50
C GLY A 86 -5.57 5.33 -13.68
N ASN A 87 -4.75 6.39 -13.58
CA ASN A 87 -3.91 6.92 -14.65
C ASN A 87 -2.81 5.95 -15.08
N GLU A 88 -2.57 5.82 -16.39
CA GLU A 88 -1.55 4.91 -16.94
C GLU A 88 -0.12 5.25 -16.46
N LYS A 89 0.21 6.53 -16.29
CA LYS A 89 1.52 6.95 -15.77
C LYS A 89 1.71 6.56 -14.31
N PHE A 90 0.63 6.57 -13.52
CA PHE A 90 0.65 6.12 -12.13
C PHE A 90 0.90 4.61 -12.07
N LYS A 91 0.11 3.82 -12.80
CA LYS A 91 0.27 2.37 -12.89
C LYS A 91 1.65 1.94 -13.41
N ALA A 92 2.19 2.67 -14.39
CA ALA A 92 3.53 2.42 -14.90
C ALA A 92 4.60 2.69 -13.84
N LEU A 93 4.44 3.75 -13.04
CA LEU A 93 5.35 4.07 -11.92
C LEU A 93 5.33 2.97 -10.86
N GLU A 94 4.15 2.51 -10.46
CA GLU A 94 3.98 1.40 -9.50
C GLU A 94 4.67 0.13 -9.97
N ALA A 95 4.40 -0.29 -11.21
CA ALA A 95 5.01 -1.48 -11.78
C ALA A 95 6.54 -1.37 -11.87
N LYS A 96 7.05 -0.18 -12.21
CA LYS A 96 8.49 0.09 -12.28
C LYS A 96 9.15 0.00 -10.91
N ILE A 97 8.54 0.61 -9.89
CA ILE A 97 9.05 0.59 -8.51
C ILE A 97 8.98 -0.82 -7.93
N ALA A 98 7.89 -1.56 -8.12
CA ALA A 98 7.75 -2.94 -7.64
C ALA A 98 8.86 -3.86 -8.19
N LYS A 99 9.14 -3.77 -9.49
CA LYS A 99 10.25 -4.50 -10.14
C LYS A 99 11.62 -4.10 -9.59
N HIS A 100 11.83 -2.81 -9.38
CA HIS A 100 13.07 -2.30 -8.83
C HIS A 100 13.33 -2.79 -7.41
N ILE A 101 12.31 -2.77 -6.55
CA ILE A 101 12.39 -3.33 -5.19
C ILE A 101 12.79 -4.81 -5.25
N ALA A 102 12.18 -5.60 -6.14
CA ALA A 102 12.49 -7.01 -6.27
C ALA A 102 13.96 -7.24 -6.65
N ALA A 103 14.48 -6.43 -7.58
CA ALA A 103 15.84 -6.53 -8.09
C ALA A 103 16.93 -6.02 -7.11
N THR A 104 16.61 -5.02 -6.29
CA THR A 104 17.63 -4.29 -5.49
C THR A 104 17.56 -4.53 -3.99
N ASN A 105 16.50 -5.16 -3.50
CA ASN A 105 16.30 -5.48 -2.08
C ASN A 105 16.60 -4.31 -1.13
N PRO A 106 15.97 -3.13 -1.31
CA PRO A 106 16.17 -2.02 -0.41
C PRO A 106 15.68 -2.38 1.00
N LYS A 107 16.47 -2.01 2.01
CA LYS A 107 16.16 -2.32 3.42
C LYS A 107 14.88 -1.64 3.91
N ASP A 108 14.65 -0.41 3.46
CA ASP A 108 13.58 0.47 3.93
C ASP A 108 13.24 1.52 2.85
N LEU A 109 12.29 2.40 3.16
CA LEU A 109 11.85 3.46 2.25
C LEU A 109 12.93 4.49 1.96
N ASP A 110 13.83 4.77 2.90
CA ASP A 110 14.91 5.73 2.69
C ASP A 110 15.93 5.17 1.69
N ALA A 111 16.32 3.92 1.86
CA ALA A 111 17.17 3.20 0.90
C ALA A 111 16.52 3.12 -0.49
N LEU A 112 15.21 2.82 -0.55
CA LEU A 112 14.48 2.78 -1.81
C LEU A 112 14.43 4.16 -2.48
N ASN A 113 14.10 5.21 -1.74
CA ASN A 113 14.02 6.58 -2.27
C ASN A 113 15.37 7.10 -2.78
N ALA A 114 16.47 6.70 -2.14
CA ALA A 114 17.83 7.06 -2.54
C ALA A 114 18.37 6.21 -3.71
N SER A 115 17.82 5.02 -3.94
CA SER A 115 18.22 4.15 -5.05
C SER A 115 17.80 4.71 -6.41
N GLU A 116 18.44 4.25 -7.48
CA GLU A 116 18.24 4.78 -8.83
C GLU A 116 17.59 3.76 -9.78
N ILE A 117 16.66 4.25 -10.60
CA ILE A 117 16.10 3.53 -11.75
C ILE A 117 16.44 4.34 -13.00
N ASP A 118 17.14 3.74 -13.96
CA ASP A 118 17.60 4.38 -15.20
C ASP A 118 18.41 5.67 -14.95
N GLY A 119 19.29 5.67 -13.94
CA GLY A 119 20.14 6.80 -13.58
C GLY A 119 19.41 7.98 -12.90
N LYS A 120 18.20 7.73 -12.38
CA LYS A 120 17.41 8.72 -11.64
C LYS A 120 16.92 8.15 -10.31
N GLN A 121 17.08 8.90 -9.23
CA GLN A 121 16.60 8.50 -7.91
C GLN A 121 15.08 8.26 -7.90
N VAL A 122 14.64 7.24 -7.15
CA VAL A 122 13.21 6.93 -6.98
C VAL A 122 12.44 8.13 -6.41
N SER A 123 13.00 8.84 -5.43
CA SER A 123 12.43 10.07 -4.88
C SER A 123 12.14 11.14 -5.95
N ALA A 124 13.06 11.27 -6.92
CA ALA A 124 12.90 12.19 -8.03
C ALA A 124 11.85 11.69 -9.04
N LEU A 125 11.69 10.38 -9.23
CA LEU A 125 10.59 9.82 -10.04
C LEU A 125 9.22 10.11 -9.43
N ILE A 126 9.08 9.98 -8.10
CA ILE A 126 7.85 10.33 -7.37
C ILE A 126 7.55 11.83 -7.51
N THR A 127 8.58 12.67 -7.43
CA THR A 127 8.45 14.13 -7.60
C THR A 127 7.99 14.49 -9.02
N ASP A 128 8.60 13.90 -10.05
CA ASP A 128 8.18 14.08 -11.44
C ASP A 128 6.73 13.64 -11.67
N ALA A 129 6.35 12.49 -11.12
CA ALA A 129 5.00 11.97 -11.23
C ALA A 129 3.99 12.91 -10.56
N THR A 130 4.31 13.42 -9.37
CA THR A 130 3.51 14.43 -8.66
C THR A 130 3.33 15.69 -9.51
N ALA A 131 4.39 16.17 -10.14
CA ALA A 131 4.37 17.36 -10.97
C ALA A 131 3.56 17.16 -12.26
N THR A 132 3.62 15.96 -12.83
CA THR A 132 2.95 15.56 -14.07
C THR A 132 1.46 15.28 -13.88
N ILE A 133 1.12 14.47 -12.87
CA ILE A 133 -0.26 14.09 -12.55
C ILE A 133 -0.98 15.25 -11.87
N GLY A 134 -0.24 16.08 -11.12
CA GLY A 134 -0.81 17.25 -10.45
C GLY A 134 -1.51 16.90 -9.15
N GLU A 135 -1.20 15.77 -8.53
CA GLU A 135 -1.59 15.37 -7.18
C GLU A 135 -0.35 14.92 -6.40
N LYS A 136 -0.37 15.05 -5.07
CA LYS A 136 0.63 14.44 -4.20
C LYS A 136 0.70 12.95 -4.50
N ILE A 137 1.89 12.46 -4.80
CA ILE A 137 2.16 11.03 -4.87
C ILE A 137 3.16 10.71 -3.77
N SER A 138 2.91 9.65 -3.02
CA SER A 138 3.80 9.19 -1.96
C SER A 138 3.99 7.69 -2.02
N LEU A 139 5.25 7.28 -2.05
CA LEU A 139 5.65 5.90 -1.82
C LEU A 139 5.53 5.62 -0.32
N ARG A 140 4.56 4.80 0.08
CA ARG A 140 4.13 4.73 1.49
C ARG A 140 4.73 3.57 2.26
N ARG A 141 4.70 2.36 1.70
CA ARG A 141 5.24 1.16 2.32
C ARG A 141 5.46 0.07 1.28
N PHE A 142 6.37 -0.85 1.57
CA PHE A 142 6.54 -2.06 0.79
C PHE A 142 6.95 -3.22 1.69
N VAL A 143 6.73 -4.43 1.20
CA VAL A 143 7.39 -5.65 1.69
C VAL A 143 8.00 -6.38 0.50
N ARG A 144 9.06 -7.13 0.78
CA ARG A 144 9.71 -8.03 -0.19
C ARG A 144 9.99 -9.36 0.48
N TYR A 145 9.59 -10.44 -0.17
CA TYR A 145 9.88 -11.79 0.26
C TYR A 145 10.86 -12.48 -0.69
N GLU A 146 11.74 -13.29 -0.12
CA GLU A 146 12.50 -14.30 -0.82
C GLU A 146 12.05 -15.68 -0.33
N SER A 147 11.79 -16.60 -1.24
CA SER A 147 11.23 -17.91 -0.90
C SER A 147 12.06 -19.05 -1.46
N ALA A 148 12.29 -20.08 -0.65
CA ALA A 148 12.74 -21.38 -1.13
C ALA A 148 11.59 -22.17 -1.77
N GLY A 149 10.35 -21.91 -1.35
CA GLY A 149 9.12 -22.52 -1.85
C GLY A 149 8.53 -21.75 -3.03
N LYS A 150 7.31 -21.22 -2.89
CA LYS A 150 6.61 -20.54 -3.97
C LYS A 150 5.86 -19.32 -3.47
N LEU A 151 6.07 -18.18 -4.12
CA LEU A 151 5.32 -16.96 -3.85
C LEU A 151 4.06 -16.89 -4.72
N ALA A 152 2.99 -16.35 -4.13
CA ALA A 152 1.78 -15.99 -4.85
C ALA A 152 1.28 -14.61 -4.40
N SER A 153 0.50 -13.94 -5.23
CA SER A 153 -0.08 -12.65 -4.91
C SER A 153 -1.51 -12.54 -5.41
N TYR A 154 -2.27 -11.63 -4.80
CA TYR A 154 -3.61 -11.29 -5.25
C TYR A 154 -3.86 -9.79 -5.08
N ILE A 155 -4.27 -9.14 -6.16
CA ILE A 155 -4.68 -7.72 -6.16
C ILE A 155 -6.19 -7.66 -6.35
N HIS A 156 -6.89 -7.00 -5.43
CA HIS A 156 -8.34 -6.87 -5.44
C HIS A 156 -8.76 -5.42 -5.74
N MET A 157 -9.87 -5.28 -6.48
CA MET A 157 -10.52 -4.00 -6.79
C MET A 157 -9.54 -2.91 -7.29
N GLY A 158 -8.63 -3.30 -8.20
CA GLY A 158 -7.68 -2.35 -8.80
C GLY A 158 -6.63 -1.81 -7.82
N GLY A 159 -6.29 -2.56 -6.77
CA GLY A 159 -5.24 -2.18 -5.81
C GLY A 159 -5.77 -1.64 -4.48
N LYS A 160 -7.07 -1.74 -4.19
CA LYS A 160 -7.60 -1.39 -2.86
C LYS A 160 -7.12 -2.36 -1.78
N ILE A 161 -6.94 -3.63 -2.15
CA ILE A 161 -6.30 -4.65 -1.30
C ILE A 161 -5.25 -5.36 -2.15
N GLY A 162 -4.08 -5.58 -1.57
CA GLY A 162 -3.06 -6.44 -2.15
C GLY A 162 -2.55 -7.44 -1.13
N VAL A 163 -2.26 -8.65 -1.59
CA VAL A 163 -1.72 -9.74 -0.77
C VAL A 163 -0.49 -10.31 -1.44
N LEU A 164 0.53 -10.60 -0.64
CA LEU A 164 1.68 -11.42 -0.98
C LEU A 164 1.76 -12.57 0.02
N VAL A 165 1.82 -13.81 -0.46
CA VAL A 165 1.91 -15.02 0.37
C VAL A 165 3.11 -15.86 -0.04
N ASN A 166 3.83 -16.37 0.94
CA ASN A 166 4.93 -17.28 0.79
C ASN A 166 4.51 -18.69 1.23
N LEU A 167 4.51 -19.64 0.31
CA LEU A 167 4.15 -21.03 0.54
C LEU A 167 5.39 -21.92 0.44
N THR A 168 5.38 -23.07 1.09
CA THR A 168 6.43 -24.10 0.92
C THR A 168 6.45 -24.70 -0.49
N GLY A 169 5.33 -24.64 -1.23
CA GLY A 169 5.15 -25.27 -2.53
C GLY A 169 3.74 -25.09 -3.07
N GLY A 170 3.30 -26.03 -3.91
CA GLY A 170 1.93 -26.07 -4.47
C GLY A 170 1.73 -25.46 -5.87
N SER A 171 0.51 -25.59 -6.37
CA SER A 171 0.10 -25.08 -7.68
C SER A 171 -0.12 -23.56 -7.68
N ASP A 172 -0.16 -22.93 -8.87
CA ASP A 172 -0.50 -21.50 -8.99
C ASP A 172 -1.93 -21.22 -8.51
N GLU A 173 -2.84 -22.17 -8.73
CA GLU A 173 -4.23 -22.10 -8.27
C GLU A 173 -4.32 -22.11 -6.75
N LEU A 174 -3.58 -23.01 -6.07
CA LEU A 174 -3.53 -23.02 -4.61
C LEU A 174 -3.02 -21.69 -4.07
N GLY A 175 -1.91 -21.18 -4.62
CA GLY A 175 -1.34 -19.90 -4.19
C GLY A 175 -2.29 -18.72 -4.37
N LYS A 176 -2.99 -18.68 -5.51
CA LYS A 176 -4.02 -17.66 -5.79
C LYS A 176 -5.18 -17.75 -4.81
N ASP A 177 -5.61 -18.95 -4.48
CA ASP A 177 -6.77 -19.20 -3.63
C ASP A 177 -6.49 -18.83 -2.17
N VAL A 178 -5.31 -19.17 -1.68
CA VAL A 178 -4.83 -18.74 -0.35
C VAL A 178 -4.69 -17.21 -0.31
N ALA A 179 -4.10 -16.58 -1.32
CA ALA A 179 -3.97 -15.12 -1.37
C ALA A 179 -5.32 -14.41 -1.41
N MET A 180 -6.30 -14.97 -2.13
CA MET A 180 -7.67 -14.46 -2.18
C MET A 180 -8.40 -14.62 -0.84
N GLN A 181 -8.23 -15.76 -0.16
CA GLN A 181 -8.74 -15.97 1.20
C GLN A 181 -8.22 -14.87 2.12
N ILE A 182 -6.90 -14.66 2.17
CA ILE A 182 -6.27 -13.66 3.03
C ILE A 182 -6.85 -12.27 2.72
N ALA A 183 -7.01 -11.92 1.44
CA ALA A 183 -7.57 -10.64 1.04
C ALA A 183 -8.98 -10.39 1.61
N ALA A 184 -9.83 -11.43 1.57
CA ALA A 184 -11.23 -11.37 1.99
C ALA A 184 -11.41 -11.46 3.51
N ALA A 185 -10.72 -12.40 4.16
CA ALA A 185 -10.93 -12.74 5.57
C ALA A 185 -10.04 -11.94 6.53
N ASN A 186 -8.99 -11.27 6.03
CA ASN A 186 -8.07 -10.46 6.83
C ASN A 186 -7.58 -11.17 8.11
N PRO A 187 -7.01 -12.38 8.01
CA PRO A 187 -6.49 -13.11 9.17
C PRO A 187 -5.41 -12.28 9.87
N ILE A 188 -5.36 -12.39 11.20
CA ILE A 188 -4.34 -11.75 12.04
C ILE A 188 -3.08 -12.60 12.08
N ALA A 189 -3.22 -13.93 11.98
CA ALA A 189 -2.12 -14.88 12.05
C ALA A 189 -2.32 -16.07 11.12
N ILE A 190 -1.25 -16.84 10.89
CA ILE A 190 -1.34 -18.11 10.17
C ILE A 190 -2.07 -19.15 11.03
N ASP A 191 -1.66 -19.27 12.29
CA ASP A 191 -2.17 -20.20 13.29
C ASP A 191 -2.29 -19.50 14.66
N GLU A 192 -2.78 -20.23 15.67
CA GLU A 192 -3.00 -19.71 17.03
C GLU A 192 -1.72 -19.16 17.68
N THR A 193 -0.55 -19.70 17.33
CA THR A 193 0.74 -19.30 17.93
C THR A 193 1.20 -17.92 17.47
N GLY A 194 0.71 -17.48 16.30
CA GLY A 194 0.97 -16.14 15.78
C GLY A 194 0.04 -15.06 16.35
N VAL A 195 -0.99 -15.43 17.11
CA VAL A 195 -1.91 -14.44 17.70
C VAL A 195 -1.27 -13.83 18.96
N PRO A 196 -1.15 -12.49 19.07
CA PRO A 196 -0.57 -11.86 20.24
C PRO A 196 -1.32 -12.22 21.53
N ALA A 197 -0.58 -12.55 22.59
CA ALA A 197 -1.16 -12.97 23.86
C ALA A 197 -2.11 -11.91 24.45
N GLU A 198 -1.76 -10.63 24.31
CA GLU A 198 -2.60 -9.50 24.75
C GLU A 198 -3.97 -9.46 24.07
N VAL A 199 -4.04 -9.82 22.77
CA VAL A 199 -5.32 -9.92 22.03
C VAL A 199 -6.14 -11.08 22.57
N VAL A 200 -5.52 -12.24 22.79
CA VAL A 200 -6.20 -13.42 23.32
C VAL A 200 -6.74 -13.17 24.73
N GLU A 201 -5.96 -12.55 25.60
CA GLU A 201 -6.41 -12.23 26.97
C GLU A 201 -7.55 -11.20 26.95
N HIS A 202 -7.46 -10.18 26.09
CA HIS A 202 -8.55 -9.23 25.91
C HIS A 202 -9.85 -9.92 25.46
N GLU A 203 -9.79 -10.79 24.45
CA GLU A 203 -10.96 -11.55 23.98
C GLU A 203 -11.52 -12.48 25.05
N LYS A 204 -10.68 -13.07 25.92
CA LYS A 204 -11.12 -13.88 27.06
C LYS A 204 -11.91 -13.05 28.06
N GLU A 205 -11.43 -11.85 28.38
CA GLU A 205 -12.12 -10.92 29.28
C GLU A 205 -13.49 -10.50 28.72
N VAL A 206 -13.53 -10.15 27.42
CA VAL A 206 -14.78 -9.81 26.72
C VAL A 206 -15.75 -10.98 26.75
N ALA A 207 -15.30 -12.19 26.38
CA ALA A 207 -16.12 -13.39 26.38
C ALA A 207 -16.66 -13.74 27.77
N ARG A 208 -15.86 -13.52 28.82
CA ARG A 208 -16.28 -13.73 30.22
C ARG A 208 -17.38 -12.75 30.62
N LYS A 209 -17.18 -11.46 30.39
CA LYS A 209 -18.18 -10.41 30.70
C LYS A 209 -19.50 -10.68 30.00
N GLN A 210 -19.46 -11.01 28.71
CA GLN A 210 -20.67 -11.36 27.96
C GLN A 210 -21.39 -12.58 28.55
N ALA A 211 -20.67 -13.63 28.94
CA ALA A 211 -21.27 -14.82 29.55
C ALA A 211 -21.91 -14.51 30.93
N GLU A 212 -21.31 -13.62 31.71
CA GLU A 212 -21.86 -13.13 32.98
C GLU A 212 -23.14 -12.32 32.77
N GLU A 213 -23.13 -11.38 31.81
CA GLU A 213 -24.29 -10.56 31.43
C GLU A 213 -25.46 -11.38 30.87
N GLU A 214 -25.16 -12.47 30.16
CA GLU A 214 -26.15 -13.47 29.71
C GLU A 214 -26.72 -14.34 30.85
N GLY A 215 -26.29 -14.13 32.10
CA GLY A 215 -26.77 -14.85 33.28
C GLY A 215 -26.32 -16.32 33.34
N LYS A 216 -25.19 -16.67 32.69
CA LYS A 216 -24.69 -18.05 32.70
C LYS A 216 -24.15 -18.42 34.09
N PRO A 217 -24.37 -19.65 34.59
CA PRO A 217 -23.83 -20.08 35.87
C PRO A 217 -22.29 -20.02 35.92
N ALA A 218 -21.71 -19.49 37.00
CA ALA A 218 -20.25 -19.34 37.17
C ALA A 218 -19.45 -20.61 36.84
N LYS A 219 -19.96 -21.78 37.24
CA LYS A 219 -19.32 -23.09 36.99
C LYS A 219 -19.18 -23.49 35.51
N ILE A 220 -19.88 -22.83 34.59
CA ILE A 220 -19.78 -23.09 33.15
C ILE A 220 -19.12 -21.96 32.36
N ILE A 221 -18.86 -20.80 32.98
CA ILE A 221 -18.35 -19.62 32.29
C ILE A 221 -17.00 -19.91 31.64
N ASP A 222 -16.06 -20.54 32.36
CA ASP A 222 -14.74 -20.86 31.80
C ASP A 222 -14.83 -21.74 30.55
N ARG A 223 -15.72 -22.74 30.57
CA ARG A 223 -15.98 -23.60 29.39
C ARG A 223 -16.60 -22.83 28.22
N ILE A 224 -17.44 -21.82 28.51
CA ILE A 224 -18.03 -20.94 27.48
C ILE A 224 -16.94 -20.06 26.88
N VAL A 225 -16.08 -19.47 27.71
CA VAL A 225 -14.96 -18.63 27.28
C VAL A 225 -14.03 -19.45 26.38
N GLU A 226 -13.62 -20.65 26.78
CA GLU A 226 -12.81 -21.55 25.94
C GLU A 226 -13.46 -21.81 24.58
N GLY A 227 -14.78 -22.07 24.55
CA GLY A 227 -15.52 -22.27 23.30
C GLY A 227 -15.55 -21.03 22.40
N ARG A 228 -15.72 -19.84 22.99
CA ARG A 228 -15.69 -18.55 22.26
C ARG A 228 -14.31 -18.24 21.71
N ILE A 229 -13.25 -18.50 22.48
CA ILE A 229 -11.86 -18.34 22.01
C ILE A 229 -11.54 -19.31 20.87
N LYS A 230 -11.96 -20.58 20.96
CA LYS A 230 -11.84 -21.52 19.84
C LYS A 230 -12.57 -21.04 18.58
N LYS A 231 -13.72 -20.38 18.73
CA LYS A 231 -14.42 -19.77 17.60
C LYS A 231 -13.65 -18.56 17.04
N TYR A 232 -13.13 -17.70 17.92
CA TYR A 232 -12.31 -16.56 17.55
C TYR A 232 -11.09 -16.98 16.72
N TYR A 233 -10.38 -18.05 17.12
CA TYR A 233 -9.26 -18.57 16.33
C TYR A 233 -9.67 -19.01 14.92
N LYS A 234 -10.86 -19.61 14.74
CA LYS A 234 -11.40 -19.93 13.40
C LYS A 234 -11.69 -18.71 12.54
N GLU A 235 -11.87 -17.54 13.15
CA GLU A 235 -12.09 -16.29 12.44
C GLU A 235 -10.76 -15.59 12.09
N VAL A 236 -9.77 -15.63 12.97
CA VAL A 236 -8.53 -14.84 12.83
C VAL A 236 -7.28 -15.61 12.41
N CYS A 237 -7.26 -16.94 12.51
CA CYS A 237 -6.15 -17.80 12.10
C CYS A 237 -6.43 -18.37 10.71
N LEU A 238 -5.55 -18.09 9.75
CA LEU A 238 -5.72 -18.47 8.36
C LEU A 238 -5.96 -19.98 8.20
N ASP A 239 -5.19 -20.81 8.88
CA ASP A 239 -5.24 -22.28 8.78
C ASP A 239 -6.59 -22.88 9.20
N GLN A 240 -7.27 -22.24 10.15
CA GLN A 240 -8.57 -22.66 10.68
C GLN A 240 -9.76 -22.05 9.95
N GLN A 241 -9.55 -21.05 9.10
CA GLN A 241 -10.62 -20.40 8.38
C GLN A 241 -11.31 -21.37 7.41
N ILE A 242 -12.63 -21.22 7.30
CA ILE A 242 -13.41 -21.83 6.25
C ILE A 242 -13.03 -21.17 4.92
N PHE A 243 -12.81 -22.00 3.90
CA PHE A 243 -12.41 -21.54 2.58
C PHE A 243 -13.57 -20.84 1.88
N VAL A 244 -13.37 -19.58 1.46
CA VAL A 244 -14.41 -18.74 0.89
C VAL A 244 -15.08 -19.31 -0.37
N LYS A 245 -14.38 -20.19 -1.11
CA LYS A 245 -14.95 -20.83 -2.32
C LYS A 245 -15.66 -22.14 -2.04
N ASP A 246 -15.37 -22.79 -0.90
CA ASP A 246 -15.88 -24.12 -0.58
C ASP A 246 -16.06 -24.21 0.95
N PRO A 247 -17.29 -23.97 1.46
CA PRO A 247 -17.55 -23.89 2.89
C PRO A 247 -17.40 -25.23 3.62
N ASP A 248 -17.27 -26.34 2.88
CA ASP A 248 -17.04 -27.68 3.45
C ASP A 248 -15.56 -27.94 3.75
N LYS A 249 -14.66 -27.01 3.40
CA LYS A 249 -13.21 -27.13 3.60
C LYS A 249 -12.65 -25.96 4.38
N THR A 250 -11.62 -26.26 5.18
CA THR A 250 -10.75 -25.25 5.78
C THR A 250 -9.57 -24.91 4.85
N ILE A 251 -8.85 -23.85 5.15
CA ILE A 251 -7.59 -23.56 4.46
C ILE A 251 -6.55 -24.66 4.69
N SER A 252 -6.49 -25.23 5.89
CA SER A 252 -5.64 -26.39 6.16
C SER A 252 -5.94 -27.56 5.21
N ASP A 253 -7.23 -27.83 4.92
CA ASP A 253 -7.62 -28.93 4.02
C ASP A 253 -7.14 -28.69 2.59
N ILE A 254 -7.26 -27.45 2.07
CA ILE A 254 -6.86 -27.16 0.69
C ILE A 254 -5.34 -27.05 0.51
N LEU A 255 -4.60 -26.73 1.58
CA LEU A 255 -3.13 -26.69 1.55
C LEU A 255 -2.52 -28.07 1.25
N GLY A 256 -3.22 -29.16 1.56
CA GLY A 256 -2.87 -30.50 1.09
C GLY A 256 -1.47 -30.98 1.49
N GLY A 257 -0.93 -30.47 2.61
CA GLY A 257 0.42 -30.77 3.10
C GLY A 257 1.44 -29.64 2.89
N GLU A 258 1.14 -28.65 2.05
CA GLU A 258 1.90 -27.40 1.97
C GLU A 258 1.62 -26.51 3.19
N LYS A 259 2.48 -25.51 3.42
CA LYS A 259 2.33 -24.56 4.51
C LYS A 259 2.47 -23.13 4.00
N VAL A 260 1.71 -22.23 4.62
CA VAL A 260 1.99 -20.79 4.55
C VAL A 260 3.15 -20.50 5.51
N VAL A 261 4.22 -19.93 4.98
CA VAL A 261 5.40 -19.51 5.75
C VAL A 261 5.17 -18.12 6.34
N GLU A 262 4.69 -17.20 5.51
CA GLU A 262 4.40 -15.81 5.87
C GLU A 262 3.44 -15.21 4.84
N PHE A 263 2.69 -14.19 5.23
CA PHE A 263 1.89 -13.40 4.32
C PHE A 263 1.89 -11.92 4.74
N THR A 264 1.65 -11.05 3.78
CA THR A 264 1.33 -9.64 4.04
C THR A 264 0.08 -9.29 3.26
N ARG A 265 -0.85 -8.59 3.93
CA ARG A 265 -2.01 -7.95 3.32
C ARG A 265 -1.91 -6.46 3.53
N PHE A 266 -1.97 -5.69 2.45
CA PHE A 266 -2.15 -4.25 2.52
C PHE A 266 -3.57 -3.89 2.13
N GLN A 267 -4.18 -3.02 2.93
CA GLN A 267 -5.37 -2.28 2.56
C GLN A 267 -4.96 -0.82 2.29
N LEU A 268 -5.35 -0.31 1.13
CA LEU A 268 -5.00 1.04 0.68
C LEU A 268 -5.47 2.07 1.71
N GLY A 269 -4.56 2.96 2.11
CA GLY A 269 -4.84 4.07 3.01
C GLY A 269 -5.16 3.65 4.45
N GLU A 270 -5.00 2.38 4.81
CA GLU A 270 -5.20 1.87 6.17
C GLU A 270 -4.44 2.70 7.20
N GLY A 271 -5.13 3.28 8.19
CA GLY A 271 -4.51 4.14 9.21
C GLY A 271 -4.22 5.59 8.77
N ILE A 272 -4.65 5.99 7.56
CA ILE A 272 -4.67 7.40 7.16
C ILE A 272 -6.06 7.97 7.43
N GLU A 273 -6.14 9.02 8.25
CA GLU A 273 -7.38 9.75 8.45
C GLU A 273 -7.80 10.43 7.14
N LYS A 274 -8.93 9.99 6.58
CA LYS A 274 -9.52 10.64 5.41
C LYS A 274 -10.23 11.91 5.85
N LYS A 275 -9.83 13.04 5.27
CA LYS A 275 -10.55 14.30 5.47
C LYS A 275 -11.93 14.19 4.83
N GLN A 276 -12.98 14.24 5.64
CA GLN A 276 -14.36 14.25 5.17
C GLN A 276 -14.72 15.70 4.85
N GLU A 277 -14.70 16.07 3.57
CA GLU A 277 -15.06 17.42 3.13
C GLU A 277 -16.56 17.48 2.81
N ASP A 278 -17.28 18.36 3.52
CA ASP A 278 -18.67 18.69 3.22
C ASP A 278 -18.70 19.65 2.04
N PHE A 279 -18.96 19.11 0.86
CA PHE A 279 -19.02 19.86 -0.39
C PHE A 279 -20.03 21.01 -0.34
N ALA A 280 -21.15 20.86 0.39
CA ALA A 280 -22.14 21.92 0.53
C ALA A 280 -21.60 23.07 1.39
N ALA A 281 -20.87 22.75 2.46
CA ALA A 281 -20.22 23.75 3.31
C ALA A 281 -19.10 24.49 2.56
N GLU A 282 -18.30 23.78 1.75
CA GLU A 282 -17.21 24.37 0.97
C GLU A 282 -17.74 25.33 -0.12
N VAL A 283 -18.76 24.91 -0.88
CA VAL A 283 -19.41 25.78 -1.88
C VAL A 283 -19.97 27.03 -1.23
N LYS A 284 -20.60 26.90 -0.05
CA LYS A 284 -21.15 28.04 0.69
C LYS A 284 -20.05 29.01 1.16
N ALA A 285 -18.88 28.51 1.54
CA ALA A 285 -17.75 29.34 1.99
C ALA A 285 -17.07 30.10 0.85
N GLN A 286 -17.08 29.58 -0.38
CA GLN A 286 -16.51 30.26 -1.56
C GLN A 286 -17.45 31.29 -2.20
N MET A 287 -18.73 31.28 -1.84
CA MET A 287 -19.73 32.26 -2.30
C MET A 287 -19.83 33.51 -1.40
N GLN A 288 -19.01 33.61 -0.35
CA GLN A 288 -18.87 34.78 0.54
C GLN A 288 -17.59 35.55 0.25
#